data_AF-A0A7C3MKU9-F1
#
_entry.id   AF-A0A7C3MKU9-F1
#
_cell.length_a   1.000
_cell.length_b   1.000
_cell.length_c   1.000
_cell.angle_alpha   90.00
_cell.angle_beta   90.00
_cell.angle_gamma   90.00
#
_symmetry.space_group_name_H-M   'P 1'
#
loop_
_entity.id
_entity.type
_entity.pdbx_description
1 polymer ?
#
loop_
_entity_poly.entity_id
_entity_poly.type
_entity_poly.pdbx_seq_one_letter_code
_entity_poly.pdbx_strand_id
1 'polypeptide(L)'
;MWKYRSAVEKIKSIEEEAYPLVEKRIKEFENLGKYGTELDLFSELSFCVLTANWSAQGGIKAQNYIGKLNFARLSENELAEKLKEVGHRYPLMRARYIVENRKLIGSLRDLFNLPEKEARRILVKEAKGIGWKEASHFLRNIGKLDVAILDKHILRFLFNEGIIREIPKAWTEKRYEEIEMEFKELSFLLNKVSGELDLYIWYLLKGRVDK
;
A
#
# COMPACT_ATOMS: atom_id res chain seq x y z
N MET A 1 18.92 -20.61 3.15
CA MET A 1 19.15 -20.20 1.75
C MET A 1 18.24 -20.91 0.74
N TRP A 2 18.15 -22.25 0.72
CA TRP A 2 17.38 -22.97 -0.33
C TRP A 2 15.92 -22.50 -0.48
N LYS A 3 15.24 -22.21 0.64
CA LYS A 3 13.85 -21.72 0.68
C LYS A 3 13.59 -20.49 -0.21
N TYR A 4 14.53 -19.54 -0.27
CA TYR A 4 14.33 -18.27 -0.97
C TYR A 4 14.99 -18.24 -2.36
N ARG A 5 15.72 -19.29 -2.73
CA ARG A 5 16.61 -19.30 -3.89
C ARG A 5 15.88 -18.91 -5.18
N SER A 6 14.74 -19.56 -5.46
CA SER A 6 13.93 -19.30 -6.67
C SER A 6 13.43 -17.85 -6.72
N ALA A 7 12.93 -17.32 -5.60
CA ALA A 7 12.45 -15.94 -5.53
C ALA A 7 13.60 -14.94 -5.78
N VAL A 8 14.76 -15.16 -5.14
CA VAL A 8 15.95 -14.31 -5.29
C VAL A 8 16.43 -14.30 -6.74
N GLU A 9 16.52 -15.47 -7.39
CA GLU A 9 16.94 -15.58 -8.79
C GLU A 9 15.98 -14.82 -9.73
N LYS A 10 14.66 -14.95 -9.54
CA LYS A 10 13.65 -14.25 -10.36
C LYS A 10 13.67 -12.73 -10.19
N ILE A 11 13.90 -12.24 -8.98
CA ILE A 11 13.94 -10.79 -8.73
C ILE A 11 15.24 -10.20 -9.28
N LYS A 12 16.39 -10.87 -9.09
CA LYS A 12 17.66 -10.44 -9.67
C LYS A 12 17.62 -10.39 -11.20
N SER A 13 16.90 -11.30 -11.86
CA SER A 13 16.80 -11.30 -13.33
C SER A 13 16.05 -10.10 -13.93
N ILE A 14 15.26 -9.37 -13.13
CA ILE A 14 14.54 -8.16 -13.58
C ILE A 14 15.07 -6.89 -12.93
N GLU A 15 16.12 -6.99 -12.11
CA GLU A 15 16.51 -5.90 -11.21
C GLU A 15 17.00 -4.67 -11.97
N GLU A 16 17.89 -4.86 -12.96
CA GLU A 16 18.44 -3.76 -13.77
C GLU A 16 17.35 -3.00 -14.54
N GLU A 17 16.38 -3.73 -15.10
CA GLU A 17 15.27 -3.16 -15.87
C GLU A 17 14.28 -2.40 -14.97
N ALA A 18 13.97 -2.97 -13.79
CA ALA A 18 12.99 -2.40 -12.86
C ALA A 18 13.56 -1.24 -12.03
N TYR A 19 14.88 -1.24 -11.75
CA TYR A 19 15.54 -0.28 -10.88
C TYR A 19 15.16 1.19 -11.14
N PRO A 20 15.27 1.75 -12.38
CA PRO A 20 14.95 3.15 -12.61
C PRO A 20 13.48 3.50 -12.33
N LEU A 21 12.56 2.55 -12.54
CA LEU A 21 11.13 2.73 -12.27
C LEU A 21 10.85 2.68 -10.77
N VAL A 22 11.49 1.75 -10.05
CA VAL A 22 11.38 1.59 -8.60
C VAL A 22 11.97 2.80 -7.88
N GLU A 23 13.18 3.21 -8.24
CA GLU A 23 13.87 4.35 -7.63
C GLU A 23 13.07 5.65 -7.80
N LYS A 24 12.55 5.90 -9.01
CA LYS A 24 11.67 7.04 -9.27
C LYS A 24 10.44 7.01 -8.35
N ARG A 25 9.79 5.85 -8.23
CA ARG A 25 8.58 5.70 -7.42
C ARG A 25 8.85 5.89 -5.93
N ILE A 26 9.96 5.36 -5.41
CA ILE A 26 10.36 5.56 -4.02
C ILE A 26 10.58 7.04 -3.72
N LYS A 27 11.27 7.77 -4.61
CA LYS A 27 11.44 9.23 -4.44
C LYS A 27 10.12 9.98 -4.41
N GLU A 28 9.12 9.56 -5.20
CA GLU A 28 7.76 10.12 -5.14
C GLU A 28 7.12 9.90 -3.75
N PHE A 29 7.27 8.71 -3.17
CA PHE A 29 6.75 8.39 -1.84
C PHE A 29 7.44 9.19 -0.73
N GLU A 30 8.78 9.25 -0.77
CA GLU A 30 9.57 10.03 0.19
C GLU A 30 9.23 11.53 0.11
N ASN A 31 9.04 12.06 -1.10
CA ASN A 31 8.63 13.45 -1.29
C ASN A 31 7.22 13.72 -0.74
N LEU A 32 6.26 12.81 -0.99
CA LEU A 32 4.92 12.93 -0.42
C LEU A 32 4.98 12.95 1.10
N GLY A 33 5.78 12.07 1.69
CA GLY A 33 5.91 12.01 3.14
C GLY A 33 6.60 13.21 3.77
N LYS A 34 7.68 13.68 3.16
CA LYS A 34 8.50 14.78 3.69
C LYS A 34 7.84 16.14 3.47
N TYR A 35 7.19 16.34 2.32
CA TYR A 35 6.74 17.67 1.88
C TYR A 35 5.22 17.78 1.65
N GLY A 36 4.51 16.66 1.51
CA GLY A 36 3.07 16.67 1.26
C GLY A 36 2.28 17.30 2.41
N THR A 37 1.21 18.03 2.12
CA THR A 37 0.32 18.58 3.14
C THR A 37 -0.54 17.49 3.80
N GLU A 38 -1.22 17.80 4.91
CA GLU A 38 -2.23 16.91 5.48
C GLU A 38 -3.28 16.45 4.46
N LEU A 39 -3.65 17.33 3.52
CA LEU A 39 -4.58 16.96 2.44
C LEU A 39 -3.94 16.02 1.40
N ASP A 40 -2.64 16.14 1.14
CA ASP A 40 -1.93 15.21 0.26
C ASP A 40 -1.86 13.81 0.90
N LEU A 41 -1.50 13.75 2.19
CA LEU A 41 -1.51 12.50 2.97
C LEU A 41 -2.92 11.90 3.04
N PHE A 42 -3.94 12.71 3.30
CA PHE A 42 -5.32 12.23 3.34
C PHE A 42 -5.81 11.75 1.98
N SER A 43 -5.36 12.37 0.89
CA SER A 43 -5.63 11.89 -0.46
C SER A 43 -4.98 10.53 -0.72
N GLU A 44 -3.82 10.25 -0.12
CA GLU A 44 -3.15 8.95 -0.21
C GLU A 44 -3.84 7.88 0.65
N LEU A 45 -4.28 8.24 1.85
CA LEU A 45 -5.10 7.36 2.67
C LEU A 45 -6.40 6.98 1.94
N SER A 46 -7.03 7.96 1.30
CA SER A 46 -8.22 7.74 0.46
C SER A 46 -7.91 6.80 -0.71
N PHE A 47 -6.77 6.95 -1.37
CA PHE A 47 -6.30 6.01 -2.40
C PHE A 47 -6.22 4.57 -1.86
N CYS A 48 -5.62 4.36 -0.67
CA CYS A 48 -5.54 3.04 -0.04
C CYS A 48 -6.92 2.44 0.33
N VAL A 49 -7.88 3.27 0.75
CA VAL A 49 -9.27 2.84 0.97
C VAL A 49 -9.91 2.34 -0.33
N LEU A 50 -9.64 3.01 -1.45
CA LEU A 50 -10.19 2.66 -2.76
C LEU A 50 -9.54 1.42 -3.38
N THR A 51 -8.25 1.22 -3.18
CA THR A 51 -7.51 0.06 -3.73
C THR A 51 -7.69 -1.21 -2.91
N ALA A 52 -8.38 -1.16 -1.77
CA ALA A 52 -8.87 -2.33 -1.07
C ALA A 52 -9.84 -3.12 -1.99
N ASN A 53 -9.32 -4.19 -2.59
CA ASN A 53 -9.98 -4.98 -3.63
C ASN A 53 -10.29 -4.19 -4.92
N TRP A 54 -9.40 -3.29 -5.34
CA TRP A 54 -9.47 -2.64 -6.66
C TRP A 54 -8.08 -2.46 -7.25
N SER A 55 -7.97 -2.13 -8.54
CA SER A 55 -6.67 -1.97 -9.18
C SER A 55 -6.01 -0.66 -8.77
N ALA A 56 -4.67 -0.65 -8.70
CA ALA A 56 -3.90 0.56 -8.48
C ALA A 56 -4.23 1.63 -9.55
N GLN A 57 -4.35 1.22 -10.81
CA GLN A 57 -4.75 2.12 -11.91
C GLN A 57 -6.13 2.75 -11.69
N GLY A 58 -7.10 2.00 -11.18
CA GLY A 58 -8.41 2.54 -10.82
C GLY A 58 -8.29 3.58 -9.69
N GLY A 59 -7.52 3.25 -8.65
CA GLY A 59 -7.23 4.18 -7.56
C GLY A 59 -6.55 5.47 -8.04
N ILE A 60 -5.56 5.38 -8.93
CA ILE A 60 -4.84 6.53 -9.49
C ILE A 60 -5.81 7.40 -10.30
N LYS A 61 -6.64 6.77 -11.15
CA LYS A 61 -7.68 7.48 -11.91
C LYS A 61 -8.63 8.22 -10.98
N ALA A 62 -9.11 7.57 -9.92
CA ALA A 62 -9.99 8.19 -8.92
C ALA A 62 -9.29 9.34 -8.19
N GLN A 63 -8.03 9.15 -7.78
CA GLN A 63 -7.25 10.16 -7.07
C GLN A 63 -7.06 11.43 -7.91
N ASN A 64 -6.74 11.27 -9.19
CA ASN A 64 -6.56 12.37 -10.14
C ASN A 64 -7.88 13.07 -10.49
N TYR A 65 -8.95 12.29 -10.69
CA TYR A 65 -10.26 12.84 -11.08
C TYR A 65 -10.95 13.58 -9.93
N ILE A 66 -10.89 13.02 -8.72
CA ILE A 66 -11.55 13.59 -7.54
C ILE A 66 -10.67 14.70 -6.96
N GLY A 67 -9.39 14.42 -6.72
CA GLY A 67 -8.46 15.38 -6.14
C GLY A 67 -8.60 15.54 -4.62
N LYS A 68 -7.50 15.95 -3.99
CA LYS A 68 -7.35 16.01 -2.52
C LYS A 68 -8.40 16.86 -1.80
N LEU A 69 -8.78 18.00 -2.39
CA LEU A 69 -9.79 18.89 -1.79
C LEU A 69 -11.16 18.24 -1.75
N ASN A 70 -11.54 17.50 -2.80
CA ASN A 70 -12.85 16.87 -2.88
C ASN A 70 -12.95 15.65 -1.98
N PHE A 71 -11.89 14.85 -1.83
CA PHE A 71 -11.85 13.80 -0.79
C PHE A 71 -12.10 14.38 0.61
N ALA A 72 -11.53 15.55 0.90
CA ALA A 72 -11.67 16.20 2.20
C ALA A 72 -13.00 16.95 2.40
N ARG A 73 -13.72 17.36 1.35
CA ARG A 73 -14.83 18.32 1.46
C ARG A 73 -16.18 17.84 0.94
N LEU A 74 -16.25 17.04 -0.13
CA LEU A 74 -17.53 16.63 -0.72
C LEU A 74 -18.41 15.90 0.32
N SER A 75 -19.72 16.03 0.22
CA SER A 75 -20.61 15.17 1.03
C SER A 75 -20.41 13.69 0.68
N GLU A 76 -20.86 12.76 1.55
CA GLU A 76 -20.80 11.31 1.28
C GLU A 76 -21.48 10.96 -0.06
N ASN A 77 -22.64 11.58 -0.35
CA ASN A 77 -23.39 11.34 -1.58
C ASN A 77 -22.66 11.86 -2.82
N GLU A 78 -22.14 13.09 -2.80
CA GLU A 78 -21.38 13.65 -3.93
C GLU A 78 -20.11 12.84 -4.20
N LEU A 79 -19.40 12.43 -3.14
CA LEU A 79 -18.22 11.60 -3.27
C LEU A 79 -18.55 10.22 -3.82
N ALA A 80 -19.66 9.62 -3.40
CA ALA A 80 -20.12 8.33 -3.94
C ALA A 80 -20.44 8.42 -5.44
N GLU A 81 -21.12 9.47 -5.89
CA GLU A 81 -21.37 9.67 -7.32
C GLU A 81 -20.07 9.85 -8.11
N LYS A 82 -19.10 10.63 -7.61
CA LYS A 82 -17.77 10.74 -8.22
C LYS A 82 -17.04 9.40 -8.29
N LEU A 83 -17.15 8.57 -7.26
CA LEU A 83 -16.57 7.22 -7.25
C LEU A 83 -17.25 6.28 -8.25
N LYS A 84 -18.56 6.43 -8.46
CA LYS A 84 -19.32 5.69 -9.47
C LYS A 84 -18.92 6.11 -10.88
N GLU A 85 -18.75 7.40 -11.14
CA GLU A 85 -18.29 7.94 -12.44
C GLU A 85 -16.93 7.36 -12.86
N VAL A 86 -16.01 7.14 -11.91
CA VAL A 86 -14.70 6.52 -12.20
C VAL A 86 -14.74 4.99 -12.26
N GLY A 87 -15.90 4.37 -12.01
CA GLY A 87 -16.14 2.93 -12.13
C GLY A 87 -15.82 2.12 -10.87
N HIS A 88 -15.82 2.75 -9.70
CA HIS A 88 -15.61 2.02 -8.45
C HIS A 88 -16.82 1.10 -8.15
N ARG A 89 -16.56 -0.16 -7.76
CA ARG A 89 -17.61 -1.18 -7.56
C ARG A 89 -18.44 -1.00 -6.28
N TYR A 90 -17.87 -0.31 -5.29
CA TYR A 90 -18.49 -0.07 -3.97
C TYR A 90 -18.48 1.43 -3.61
N PRO A 91 -19.08 2.31 -4.43
CA PRO A 91 -18.92 3.75 -4.30
C PRO A 91 -19.44 4.28 -2.96
N LEU A 92 -20.64 3.85 -2.53
CA LEU A 92 -21.26 4.29 -1.28
C LEU A 92 -20.41 3.96 -0.04
N MET A 93 -20.02 2.68 0.09
CA MET A 93 -19.23 2.22 1.24
C MET A 93 -17.86 2.90 1.31
N ARG A 94 -17.18 3.06 0.17
CA ARG A 94 -15.87 3.74 0.16
C ARG A 94 -15.98 5.24 0.40
N ALA A 95 -17.01 5.90 -0.13
CA ALA A 95 -17.28 7.30 0.18
C ALA A 95 -17.48 7.49 1.69
N ARG A 96 -18.32 6.65 2.32
CA ARG A 96 -18.52 6.67 3.77
C ARG A 96 -17.22 6.56 4.54
N TYR A 97 -16.39 5.55 4.23
CA TYR A 97 -15.09 5.38 4.89
C TYR A 97 -14.18 6.60 4.73
N ILE A 98 -14.11 7.18 3.53
CA ILE A 98 -13.33 8.40 3.30
C ILE A 98 -13.87 9.55 4.14
N VAL A 99 -15.19 9.78 4.16
CA VAL A 99 -15.80 10.85 4.97
C VAL A 99 -15.51 10.66 6.45
N GLU A 100 -15.70 9.45 6.99
CA GLU A 100 -15.40 9.13 8.39
C GLU A 100 -13.91 9.33 8.73
N ASN A 101 -13.01 9.05 7.79
CA ASN A 101 -11.57 9.20 7.99
C ASN A 101 -11.10 10.67 8.01
N ARG A 102 -11.95 11.64 7.67
CA ARG A 102 -11.59 13.08 7.74
C ARG A 102 -11.18 13.53 9.14
N LYS A 103 -11.62 12.81 10.18
CA LYS A 103 -11.18 13.01 11.57
C LYS A 103 -9.66 12.89 11.77
N LEU A 104 -8.96 12.23 10.83
CA LEU A 104 -7.51 12.03 10.87
C LEU A 104 -6.74 13.18 10.22
N ILE A 105 -7.42 14.08 9.49
CA ILE A 105 -6.79 15.26 8.91
C ILE A 105 -6.29 16.14 10.06
N GLY A 106 -4.99 16.43 10.06
CA GLY A 106 -4.30 17.15 11.13
C GLY A 106 -3.38 16.25 11.97
N SER A 107 -3.52 14.92 11.89
CA SER A 107 -2.69 13.97 12.63
C SER A 107 -1.99 12.94 11.73
N LEU A 108 -2.15 12.99 10.40
CA LEU A 108 -1.52 12.01 9.51
C LEU A 108 -0.01 12.20 9.46
N ARG A 109 0.48 13.44 9.56
CA ARG A 109 1.91 13.72 9.63
C ARG A 109 2.54 13.13 10.88
N ASP A 110 1.83 13.04 12.00
CA ASP A 110 2.40 12.52 13.26
C ASP A 110 2.84 11.05 13.13
N LEU A 111 2.22 10.30 12.22
CA LEU A 111 2.60 8.92 11.90
C LEU A 111 4.05 8.79 11.39
N PHE A 112 4.65 9.86 10.88
CA PHE A 112 6.06 9.87 10.48
C PHE A 112 7.03 9.73 11.64
N ASN A 113 6.66 10.32 12.78
CA ASN A 113 7.51 10.35 13.96
C ASN A 113 7.45 9.03 14.75
N LEU A 114 6.55 8.13 14.35
CA LEU A 114 6.36 6.84 15.00
C LEU A 114 7.09 5.72 14.24
N PRO A 115 7.53 4.66 14.95
CA PRO A 115 7.92 3.42 14.31
C PRO A 115 6.80 2.89 13.41
N GLU A 116 7.17 2.30 12.27
CA GLU A 116 6.27 1.76 11.23
C GLU A 116 5.20 0.85 11.83
N LYS A 117 5.60 -0.03 12.74
CA LYS A 117 4.73 -0.98 13.41
C LYS A 117 3.66 -0.28 14.25
N GLU A 118 4.02 0.78 14.95
CA GLU A 118 3.11 1.56 15.79
C GLU A 118 2.16 2.41 14.93
N ALA A 119 2.71 3.13 13.95
CA ALA A 119 1.91 3.88 12.97
C ALA A 119 0.89 2.98 12.27
N ARG A 120 1.28 1.75 11.90
CA ARG A 120 0.39 0.76 11.28
C ARG A 120 -0.75 0.37 12.21
N ARG A 121 -0.45 0.07 13.48
CA ARG A 121 -1.48 -0.30 14.48
C ARG A 121 -2.50 0.83 14.68
N ILE A 122 -2.03 2.08 14.73
CA ILE A 122 -2.91 3.25 14.84
C ILE A 122 -3.84 3.34 13.64
N LEU A 123 -3.31 3.22 12.41
CA LEU A 123 -4.11 3.25 11.19
C LEU A 123 -5.16 2.12 11.14
N VAL A 124 -4.76 0.89 11.46
CA VAL A 124 -5.67 -0.27 11.48
C VAL A 124 -6.81 -0.06 12.47
N LYS A 125 -6.54 0.58 13.61
CA LYS A 125 -7.54 0.85 14.64
C LYS A 125 -8.47 2.01 14.27
N GLU A 126 -7.90 3.10 13.75
CA GLU A 126 -8.60 4.38 13.66
C GLU A 126 -9.21 4.67 12.28
N ALA A 127 -8.60 4.16 11.20
CA ALA A 127 -9.02 4.43 9.82
C ALA A 127 -10.00 3.36 9.32
N LYS A 128 -11.18 3.81 8.88
CA LYS A 128 -12.22 2.97 8.29
C LYS A 128 -11.81 2.47 6.92
N GLY A 129 -12.11 1.19 6.68
CA GLY A 129 -11.78 0.53 5.42
C GLY A 129 -10.29 0.21 5.25
N ILE A 130 -9.48 0.40 6.30
CA ILE A 130 -8.04 0.15 6.31
C ILE A 130 -7.75 -1.05 7.23
N GLY A 131 -7.31 -2.17 6.64
CA GLY A 131 -6.76 -3.30 7.38
C GLY A 131 -5.23 -3.25 7.41
N TRP A 132 -4.60 -4.33 7.87
CA TRP A 132 -3.15 -4.44 7.97
C TRP A 132 -2.44 -4.17 6.64
N LYS A 133 -2.97 -4.72 5.54
CA LYS A 133 -2.44 -4.50 4.19
C LYS A 133 -2.57 -3.05 3.77
N GLU A 134 -3.73 -2.44 3.95
CA GLU A 134 -3.97 -1.07 3.51
C GLU A 134 -3.17 -0.07 4.36
N ALA A 135 -2.96 -0.35 5.64
CA ALA A 135 -2.13 0.48 6.51
C ALA A 135 -0.65 0.40 6.10
N SER A 136 -0.12 -0.80 5.86
CA SER A 136 1.24 -0.95 5.29
C SER A 136 1.36 -0.24 3.93
N HIS A 137 0.33 -0.34 3.09
CA HIS A 137 0.29 0.30 1.77
C HIS A 137 0.38 1.83 1.88
N PHE A 138 -0.43 2.42 2.76
CA PHE A 138 -0.37 3.85 3.04
C PHE A 138 1.01 4.26 3.55
N LEU A 139 1.56 3.56 4.56
CA LEU A 139 2.87 3.88 5.13
C LEU A 139 4.00 3.82 4.08
N ARG A 140 3.99 2.81 3.21
CA ARG A 140 4.96 2.71 2.12
C ARG A 140 4.82 3.88 1.15
N ASN A 141 3.59 4.23 0.77
CA ASN A 141 3.34 5.27 -0.22
C ASN A 141 3.65 6.68 0.27
N ILE A 142 3.82 6.85 1.58
CA ILE A 142 4.31 8.09 2.18
C ILE A 142 5.80 8.00 2.57
N GLY A 143 6.52 6.95 2.14
CA GLY A 143 7.98 6.84 2.28
C GLY A 143 8.48 6.06 3.52
N LYS A 144 7.60 5.45 4.32
CA LYS A 144 8.01 4.54 5.40
C LYS A 144 8.15 3.13 4.85
N LEU A 145 9.36 2.75 4.44
CA LEU A 145 9.61 1.56 3.62
C LEU A 145 9.81 0.26 4.41
N ASP A 146 9.97 0.28 5.73
CA ASP A 146 10.15 -0.95 6.53
C ASP A 146 8.84 -1.69 6.86
N VAL A 147 7.96 -1.80 5.85
CA VAL A 147 6.67 -2.50 5.92
C VAL A 147 6.46 -3.36 4.68
N ALA A 148 5.89 -4.55 4.85
CA ALA A 148 5.45 -5.38 3.74
C ALA A 148 3.97 -5.11 3.41
N ILE A 149 3.63 -5.10 2.12
CA ILE A 149 2.24 -4.99 1.64
C ILE A 149 1.76 -6.38 1.23
N LEU A 150 1.26 -7.16 2.19
CA LEU A 150 0.83 -8.55 1.97
C LEU A 150 -0.55 -8.63 1.31
N ASP A 151 -0.63 -8.24 0.04
CA ASP A 151 -1.83 -8.36 -0.77
C ASP A 151 -1.98 -9.77 -1.39
N LYS A 152 -3.07 -10.03 -2.12
CA LYS A 152 -3.31 -11.35 -2.73
C LYS A 152 -2.25 -11.76 -3.77
N HIS A 153 -1.58 -10.80 -4.41
CA HIS A 153 -0.57 -11.05 -5.44
C HIS A 153 0.77 -11.39 -4.78
N ILE A 154 1.18 -10.63 -3.76
CA ILE A 154 2.35 -10.91 -2.95
C ILE A 154 2.20 -12.26 -2.23
N LEU A 155 1.05 -12.52 -1.60
CA LEU A 155 0.79 -13.81 -0.95
C LEU A 155 0.85 -14.98 -1.94
N ARG A 156 0.31 -14.80 -3.15
CA ARG A 156 0.38 -15.84 -4.20
C ARG A 156 1.82 -16.06 -4.65
N PHE A 157 2.60 -15.00 -4.81
CA PHE A 157 4.02 -15.10 -5.15
C PHE A 157 4.77 -15.88 -4.06
N LEU A 158 4.69 -15.46 -2.79
CA LEU A 158 5.35 -16.15 -1.67
C LEU A 158 4.95 -17.63 -1.57
N PHE A 159 3.68 -17.95 -1.81
CA PHE A 159 3.19 -19.32 -1.81
C PHE A 159 3.76 -20.15 -2.97
N ASN A 160 3.76 -19.59 -4.19
CA ASN A 160 4.29 -20.26 -5.38
C ASN A 160 5.81 -20.47 -5.29
N GLU A 161 6.54 -19.58 -4.62
CA GLU A 161 7.98 -19.74 -4.35
C GLU A 161 8.27 -20.66 -3.14
N GLY A 162 7.25 -21.22 -2.48
CA GLY A 162 7.42 -22.10 -1.33
C GLY A 162 7.89 -21.41 -0.05
N ILE A 163 7.82 -20.07 0.01
CA ILE A 163 8.22 -19.27 1.17
C ILE A 163 7.18 -19.39 2.29
N ILE A 164 5.89 -19.38 1.93
CA ILE A 164 4.78 -19.65 2.86
C ILE A 164 4.06 -20.95 2.47
N ARG A 165 3.58 -21.67 3.48
CA ARG A 165 2.91 -22.97 3.29
C ARG A 165 1.43 -22.86 2.92
N GLU A 166 0.80 -21.73 3.24
CA GLU A 166 -0.62 -21.49 2.99
C GLU A 166 -0.91 -19.99 2.87
N ILE A 167 -1.97 -19.65 2.14
CA ILE A 167 -2.47 -18.28 2.03
C ILE A 167 -3.51 -18.06 3.12
N PRO A 168 -3.33 -17.07 4.03
CA PRO A 168 -4.28 -16.81 5.10
C PRO A 168 -5.63 -16.35 4.54
N LYS A 169 -6.73 -16.84 5.13
CA LYS A 169 -8.10 -16.44 4.77
C LYS A 169 -8.54 -15.14 5.44
N ALA A 170 -7.91 -14.80 6.56
CA ALA A 170 -8.16 -13.59 7.33
C ALA A 170 -6.86 -13.15 8.04
N TRP A 171 -6.79 -11.87 8.40
CA TRP A 171 -5.64 -11.30 9.09
C TRP A 171 -5.87 -11.18 10.59
N THR A 172 -4.95 -11.73 11.36
CA THR A 172 -4.66 -11.28 12.73
C THR A 172 -3.32 -10.55 12.70
N GLU A 173 -3.05 -9.74 13.72
CA GLU A 173 -1.75 -9.08 13.88
C GLU A 173 -0.60 -10.09 13.82
N LYS A 174 -0.68 -11.13 14.66
CA LYS A 174 0.34 -12.19 14.72
C LYS A 174 0.57 -12.83 13.35
N ARG A 175 -0.51 -13.15 12.62
CA ARG A 175 -0.38 -13.79 11.30
C ARG A 175 0.22 -12.86 10.26
N TYR A 176 -0.10 -11.57 10.31
CA TYR A 176 0.49 -10.58 9.42
C TYR A 176 1.99 -10.43 9.67
N GLU A 177 2.38 -10.32 10.94
CA GLU A 177 3.79 -10.21 11.36
C GLU A 177 4.59 -11.46 11.01
N GLU A 178 4.02 -12.67 11.19
CA GLU A 178 4.66 -13.92 10.79
C GLU A 178 5.05 -13.95 9.31
N ILE A 179 4.12 -13.57 8.42
CA ILE A 179 4.39 -13.56 6.98
C ILE A 179 5.27 -12.36 6.59
N GLU A 180 5.13 -11.23 7.28
CA GLU A 180 6.01 -10.08 7.07
C GLU A 180 7.46 -10.39 7.43
N MET A 181 7.73 -11.20 8.46
CA MET A 181 9.10 -11.65 8.78
C MET A 181 9.71 -12.47 7.65
N GLU A 182 8.94 -13.36 7.02
CA GLU A 182 9.37 -14.12 5.85
C GLU A 182 9.68 -13.20 4.65
N PHE A 183 8.86 -12.16 4.47
CA PHE A 183 9.08 -11.16 3.42
C PHE A 183 10.31 -10.28 3.72
N LYS A 184 10.53 -9.91 4.98
CA LYS A 184 11.72 -9.16 5.43
C LYS A 184 13.00 -9.96 5.22
N GLU A 185 12.99 -11.26 5.50
CA GLU A 185 14.13 -12.15 5.22
C GLU A 185 14.43 -12.19 3.71
N LEU A 186 13.41 -12.32 2.86
CA LEU A 186 13.59 -12.22 1.41
C LEU A 186 14.17 -10.85 0.98
N SER A 187 13.68 -9.77 1.59
CA SER A 187 14.16 -8.40 1.34
C SER A 187 15.63 -8.25 1.71
N PHE A 188 16.01 -8.77 2.88
CA PHE A 188 17.39 -8.77 3.39
C PHE A 188 18.34 -9.53 2.45
N LEU A 189 17.95 -10.71 1.97
CA LEU A 189 18.76 -11.50 1.02
C LEU A 189 18.97 -10.82 -0.34
N LEU A 190 18.11 -9.87 -0.69
CA LEU A 190 18.20 -9.05 -1.90
C LEU A 190 18.85 -7.67 -1.64
N ASN A 191 19.24 -7.38 -0.39
CA ASN A 191 19.73 -6.07 0.02
C ASN A 191 18.74 -4.93 -0.30
N LYS A 192 17.44 -5.17 -0.01
CA LYS A 192 16.35 -4.23 -0.22
C LYS A 192 15.53 -4.04 1.05
N VAL A 193 14.88 -2.89 1.18
CA VAL A 193 13.84 -2.68 2.21
C VAL A 193 12.51 -3.26 1.72
N SER A 194 11.61 -3.66 2.64
CA SER A 194 10.36 -4.35 2.25
C SER A 194 9.50 -3.56 1.28
N GLY A 195 9.36 -2.26 1.49
CA GLY A 195 8.57 -1.39 0.63
C GLY A 195 9.14 -1.23 -0.77
N GLU A 196 10.46 -1.38 -0.94
CA GLU A 196 11.16 -1.43 -2.22
C GLU A 196 10.95 -2.79 -2.89
N LEU A 197 11.16 -3.89 -2.16
CA LEU A 197 10.99 -5.25 -2.69
C LEU A 197 9.58 -5.47 -3.25
N ASP A 198 8.55 -4.92 -2.61
CA ASP A 198 7.17 -4.96 -3.10
C ASP A 198 7.06 -4.47 -4.55
N LEU A 199 7.72 -3.35 -4.89
CA LEU A 199 7.68 -2.77 -6.24
C LEU A 199 8.37 -3.68 -7.27
N TYR A 200 9.47 -4.34 -6.90
CA TYR A 200 10.13 -5.32 -7.77
C TYR A 200 9.26 -6.54 -8.02
N ILE A 201 8.58 -7.06 -7.00
CA ILE A 201 7.65 -8.20 -7.18
C ILE A 201 6.47 -7.77 -8.06
N TRP A 202 5.93 -6.56 -7.88
CA TRP A 202 4.89 -6.03 -8.77
C TRP A 202 5.36 -5.87 -10.22
N TYR A 203 6.61 -5.41 -10.42
CA TYR A 203 7.20 -5.36 -11.75
C TYR A 203 7.29 -6.75 -12.38
N LEU A 204 7.84 -7.73 -11.66
CA LEU A 204 7.92 -9.12 -12.11
C LEU A 204 6.56 -9.69 -12.52
N LEU A 205 5.50 -9.37 -11.76
CA LEU A 205 4.16 -9.92 -12.00
C LEU A 205 3.37 -9.20 -13.10
N LYS A 206 3.66 -7.93 -13.40
CA LYS A 206 2.81 -7.06 -14.23
C LYS A 206 3.54 -6.20 -15.27
N GLY A 207 4.87 -6.23 -15.28
CA GLY A 207 5.72 -5.41 -16.15
C GLY A 207 5.60 -3.91 -15.90
N ARG A 208 5.22 -3.49 -14.68
CA ARG A 208 4.99 -2.07 -14.35
C ARG A 208 5.19 -1.78 -12.87
N VAL A 209 5.49 -0.52 -12.56
CA VAL A 209 5.57 0.03 -11.20
C VAL A 209 4.46 1.08 -10.99
N ASP A 210 3.34 0.63 -10.43
CA ASP A 210 2.25 1.51 -9.99
C ASP A 210 2.58 2.09 -8.59
N LYS A 211 1.62 2.11 -7.66
CA LYS A 211 1.81 2.59 -6.29
C LYS A 211 0.87 1.91 -5.31
#